data_AF-A0AAD7WAE5-F1
#
_entry.id   AF-A0AAD7WAE5-F1
#
_cell.length_a   1.000
_cell.length_b   1.000
_cell.length_c   1.000
_cell.angle_alpha   90.00
_cell.angle_beta   90.00
_cell.angle_gamma   90.00
#
_symmetry.space_group_name_H-M   'P 1'
#
loop_
_entity.id
_entity.type
_entity.pdbx_description
1 polymer ?
#
loop_
_entity_poly.entity_id
_entity_poly.type
_entity_poly.pdbx_seq_one_letter_code
_entity_poly.pdbx_strand_id
1 'polypeptide(L)'
;MNRSWLSCGISTALWVLVLIHLGLGLVAEGGAYFTHSTPSLNTSTCFQNFTAEQLKVLLPLRLEMALLLFLLPLAITAFCTLRCVALVGRSSMPTGRKRRVAGVACATLAVFVVCYGPYNLSHVVGFVVQESVTWRREAMLSSTCNVFLEPVVMLLLSPPHLPGLAGRLCGRAGHGRTSSSRH
;
A
#
# COMPACT_ATOMS: atom_id res chain seq x y z
N MET A 1 -21.73 2.22 -23.83
CA MET A 1 -21.45 1.58 -22.52
C MET A 1 -20.90 2.64 -21.59
N ASN A 2 -21.59 2.94 -20.48
CA ASN A 2 -21.26 4.09 -19.64
C ASN A 2 -19.97 3.84 -18.85
N ARG A 3 -19.06 4.84 -18.81
CA ARG A 3 -17.76 4.75 -18.12
C ARG A 3 -17.89 4.38 -16.64
N SER A 4 -18.98 4.81 -15.99
CA SER A 4 -19.30 4.48 -14.60
C SER A 4 -19.61 3.00 -14.38
N TRP A 5 -20.36 2.38 -15.29
CA TRP A 5 -20.67 0.94 -15.24
C TRP A 5 -19.42 0.08 -15.43
N LEU A 6 -18.54 0.49 -16.36
CA LEU A 6 -17.28 -0.19 -16.58
C LEU A 6 -16.39 -0.15 -15.32
N SER A 7 -16.26 1.02 -14.69
CA SER A 7 -15.48 1.16 -13.45
C SER A 7 -16.06 0.33 -12.30
N CYS A 8 -17.39 0.31 -12.13
CA CYS A 8 -18.04 -0.50 -11.12
C CYS A 8 -17.81 -2.00 -11.37
N GLY A 9 -18.02 -2.47 -12.60
CA GLY A 9 -17.79 -3.86 -12.98
C GLY A 9 -16.34 -4.32 -12.77
N ILE A 10 -15.35 -3.50 -13.14
CA ILE A 10 -13.94 -3.79 -12.90
C ILE A 10 -13.65 -3.87 -11.39
N SER A 11 -14.15 -2.92 -10.61
CA SER A 11 -13.93 -2.93 -9.15
C SER A 11 -14.52 -4.18 -8.50
N THR A 12 -15.75 -4.56 -8.85
CA THR A 12 -16.37 -5.79 -8.36
C THR A 12 -15.56 -7.02 -8.76
N ALA A 13 -15.10 -7.11 -10.00
CA ALA A 13 -14.28 -8.22 -10.47
C ALA A 13 -12.95 -8.32 -9.70
N LEU A 14 -12.29 -7.19 -9.43
CA LEU A 14 -11.06 -7.15 -8.64
C LEU A 14 -11.30 -7.60 -7.20
N TRP A 15 -12.39 -7.16 -6.56
CA TRP A 15 -12.75 -7.63 -5.22
C TRP A 15 -13.01 -9.13 -5.18
N VAL A 16 -13.73 -9.67 -6.16
CA VAL A 16 -13.98 -11.12 -6.26
C VAL A 16 -12.66 -11.88 -6.45
N LEU A 17 -11.77 -11.41 -7.32
CA LEU A 17 -10.45 -12.01 -7.53
C LEU A 17 -9.63 -12.05 -6.23
N VAL A 18 -9.59 -10.94 -5.50
CA VAL A 18 -8.89 -10.85 -4.20
C VAL A 18 -9.49 -11.85 -3.21
N LEU A 19 -10.82 -11.90 -3.07
CA LEU A 19 -11.50 -12.81 -2.16
C LEU A 19 -11.24 -14.29 -2.49
N ILE A 20 -11.19 -14.64 -3.78
CA ILE A 20 -10.86 -16.00 -4.23
C ILE A 20 -9.43 -16.36 -3.80
N HIS A 21 -8.45 -15.51 -4.08
CA HIS A 21 -7.06 -15.77 -3.68
C HIS A 21 -6.89 -15.85 -2.16
N LEU A 22 -7.55 -14.98 -1.40
CA LEU A 22 -7.55 -15.04 0.07
C LEU A 22 -8.16 -16.34 0.58
N GLY A 23 -9.28 -16.78 0.00
CA GLY A 23 -9.92 -18.05 0.35
C GLY A 23 -9.03 -19.25 0.08
N LEU A 24 -8.38 -19.29 -1.11
CA LEU A 24 -7.42 -20.33 -1.46
C LEU A 24 -6.22 -20.36 -0.50
N GLY A 25 -5.68 -19.18 -0.16
CA GLY A 25 -4.60 -19.06 0.83
C GLY A 25 -5.01 -19.63 2.18
N LEU A 26 -6.20 -19.29 2.67
CA LEU A 26 -6.73 -19.77 3.94
C LEU A 26 -6.88 -21.30 3.96
N VAL A 27 -7.37 -21.89 2.87
CA VAL A 27 -7.51 -23.35 2.74
C VAL A 27 -6.15 -24.03 2.67
N ALA A 28 -5.22 -23.51 1.87
CA ALA A 28 -3.87 -24.05 1.72
C ALA A 28 -3.06 -24.00 3.03
N GLU A 29 -3.32 -22.99 3.87
CA GLU A 29 -2.70 -22.85 5.19
C GLU A 29 -3.34 -23.75 6.26
N GLY A 30 -4.35 -24.56 5.90
CA GLY A 30 -4.98 -25.56 6.79
C GLY A 30 -6.19 -25.06 7.58
N GLY A 31 -6.82 -23.94 7.17
CA GLY A 31 -7.96 -23.35 7.87
C GLY A 31 -7.60 -22.82 9.27
N ALA A 32 -8.58 -22.55 10.14
CA ALA A 32 -8.40 -21.83 11.43
C ALA A 32 -7.41 -22.42 12.46
N TYR A 33 -6.74 -23.54 12.17
CA TYR A 33 -5.80 -24.23 13.07
C TYR A 33 -4.36 -23.67 12.98
N PHE A 34 -4.24 -22.34 12.98
CA PHE A 34 -3.01 -21.60 12.67
C PHE A 34 -2.01 -21.46 13.83
N THR A 35 -2.40 -21.88 15.04
CA THR A 35 -1.61 -21.68 16.25
C THR A 35 -0.82 -22.95 16.58
N HIS A 36 0.49 -22.91 16.39
CA HIS A 36 1.37 -23.90 16.98
C HIS A 36 1.72 -23.45 18.40
N SER A 37 1.06 -24.07 19.38
CA SER A 37 1.34 -23.86 20.80
C SER A 37 2.58 -24.67 21.19
N THR A 38 3.67 -24.00 21.56
CA THR A 38 4.84 -24.66 22.17
C THR A 38 4.63 -24.74 23.68
N PRO A 39 4.31 -25.92 24.25
CA PRO A 39 3.95 -26.05 25.67
C PRO A 39 5.10 -25.67 26.62
N SER A 40 6.35 -25.78 26.15
CA SER A 40 7.55 -25.47 26.93
C SER A 40 7.86 -23.98 27.07
N LEU A 41 7.32 -23.12 26.19
CA LEU A 41 7.56 -21.67 26.22
C LEU A 41 6.32 -20.84 26.57
N ASN A 42 5.15 -21.46 26.78
CA ASN A 42 3.86 -20.76 26.93
C ASN A 42 3.58 -19.73 25.82
N THR A 43 4.17 -19.93 24.64
CA THR A 43 3.99 -19.06 23.46
C THR A 43 3.22 -19.82 22.38
N SER A 44 2.28 -19.13 21.76
CA SER A 44 1.65 -19.58 20.52
C SER A 44 2.26 -18.81 19.36
N THR A 45 2.75 -19.54 18.36
CA THR A 45 3.24 -18.93 17.11
C THR A 45 2.18 -19.11 16.04
N CYS A 46 1.81 -18.01 15.39
CA CYS A 46 0.82 -17.98 14.33
C CYS A 46 1.53 -17.79 12.98
N PHE A 47 1.26 -18.65 12.00
CA PHE A 47 1.79 -18.59 10.64
C PHE A 47 3.32 -18.65 10.49
N GLN A 48 3.98 -19.49 11.29
CA GLN A 48 5.45 -19.62 11.27
C GLN A 48 5.93 -21.01 10.87
N ASN A 49 5.23 -22.07 11.30
CA ASN A 49 5.65 -23.45 11.06
C ASN A 49 4.65 -24.12 10.11
N PHE A 50 5.10 -24.43 8.89
CA PHE A 50 4.33 -25.18 7.91
C PHE A 50 5.00 -26.55 7.71
N THR A 51 4.19 -27.59 7.57
CA THR A 51 4.68 -28.92 7.18
C THR A 51 5.17 -28.92 5.74
N ALA A 52 6.05 -29.86 5.37
CA ALA A 52 6.58 -29.96 4.01
C ALA A 52 5.46 -30.12 2.96
N GLU A 53 4.40 -30.86 3.28
CA GLU A 53 3.25 -31.06 2.38
C GLU A 53 2.41 -29.79 2.20
N GLN A 54 2.22 -28.99 3.25
CA GLN A 54 1.57 -27.68 3.13
C GLN A 54 2.41 -26.73 2.26
N LEU A 55 3.73 -26.75 2.42
CA LEU A 55 4.63 -25.84 1.74
C LEU A 55 4.67 -26.08 0.22
N LYS A 56 4.54 -27.34 -0.23
CA LYS A 56 4.42 -27.71 -1.66
C LYS A 56 3.25 -27.02 -2.37
N VAL A 57 2.16 -26.75 -1.65
CA VAL A 57 0.98 -26.06 -2.20
C VAL A 57 1.08 -24.54 -1.96
N LEU A 58 1.56 -24.16 -0.78
CA LEU A 58 1.54 -22.78 -0.31
C LEU A 58 2.57 -21.89 -1.01
N LEU A 59 3.77 -22.40 -1.33
CA LEU A 59 4.79 -21.60 -2.02
C LEU A 59 4.38 -21.23 -3.46
N PRO A 60 3.92 -22.17 -4.31
CA PRO A 60 3.42 -21.82 -5.64
C PRO A 60 2.25 -20.82 -5.58
N LEU A 61 1.31 -21.02 -4.65
CA LEU A 61 0.17 -20.12 -4.47
C LEU A 61 0.61 -18.70 -4.08
N ARG A 62 1.56 -18.59 -3.13
CA ARG A 62 2.16 -17.31 -2.72
C ARG A 62 2.90 -16.62 -3.86
N LEU A 63 3.63 -17.38 -4.67
CA LEU A 63 4.29 -16.85 -5.86
C LEU A 63 3.27 -16.34 -6.88
N GLU A 64 2.23 -17.11 -7.17
CA GLU A 64 1.15 -16.73 -8.08
C GLU A 64 0.52 -15.40 -7.63
N MET A 65 0.18 -15.28 -6.35
CA MET A 65 -0.34 -14.04 -5.77
C MET A 65 0.66 -12.88 -5.93
N ALA A 66 1.95 -13.09 -5.65
CA ALA A 66 2.96 -12.05 -5.81
C ALA A 66 3.10 -11.59 -7.28
N LEU A 67 2.94 -12.49 -8.25
CA LEU A 67 2.99 -12.15 -9.67
C LEU A 67 1.72 -11.44 -10.14
N LEU A 68 0.55 -11.99 -9.84
CA LEU A 68 -0.74 -11.51 -10.36
C LEU A 68 -1.27 -10.29 -9.61
N LEU A 69 -1.15 -10.24 -8.29
CA LEU A 69 -1.73 -9.19 -7.44
C LEU A 69 -0.74 -8.08 -7.09
N PHE A 70 0.57 -8.27 -7.34
CA PHE A 70 1.58 -7.24 -7.09
C PHE A 70 2.40 -6.89 -8.33
N LEU A 71 3.12 -7.83 -8.94
CA LEU A 71 4.05 -7.51 -10.02
C LEU A 71 3.35 -7.01 -11.29
N LEU A 72 2.26 -7.66 -11.69
CA LEU A 72 1.47 -7.24 -12.85
C LEU A 72 0.83 -5.84 -12.62
N PRO A 73 0.12 -5.57 -11.50
CA PRO A 73 -0.33 -4.24 -11.16
C PRO A 73 0.81 -3.21 -11.08
N LEU A 74 1.96 -3.57 -10.52
CA LEU A 74 3.14 -2.70 -10.47
C LEU A 74 3.63 -2.33 -11.87
N ALA A 75 3.75 -3.30 -12.78
CA ALA A 75 4.20 -3.06 -14.14
C ALA A 75 3.24 -2.14 -14.89
N ILE A 76 1.93 -2.38 -14.78
CA ILE A 76 0.90 -1.54 -15.41
C ILE A 76 0.94 -0.12 -14.84
N THR A 77 0.97 0.01 -13.51
CA THR A 77 0.99 1.32 -12.82
C THR A 77 2.28 2.09 -13.07
N ALA A 78 3.43 1.43 -13.11
CA ALA A 78 4.70 2.04 -13.46
C ALA A 78 4.70 2.54 -14.91
N PHE A 79 4.26 1.70 -15.85
CA PHE A 79 4.15 2.10 -17.26
C PHE A 79 3.22 3.30 -17.43
N CYS A 80 2.01 3.26 -16.85
CA CYS A 80 1.09 4.38 -16.98
C CYS A 80 1.62 5.63 -16.29
N THR A 81 2.29 5.51 -15.15
CA THR A 81 2.92 6.63 -14.44
C THR A 81 4.02 7.27 -15.29
N LEU A 82 4.92 6.49 -15.88
CA LEU A 82 5.96 6.99 -16.78
C LEU A 82 5.37 7.72 -17.98
N ARG A 83 4.32 7.16 -18.59
CA ARG A 83 3.61 7.79 -19.71
C ARG A 83 2.94 9.09 -19.29
N CYS A 84 2.26 9.11 -18.15
CA CYS A 84 1.66 10.31 -17.58
C CYS A 84 2.70 11.40 -17.33
N VAL A 85 3.83 11.07 -16.71
CA VAL A 85 4.92 12.02 -16.44
C VAL A 85 5.49 12.57 -17.76
N ALA A 86 5.72 11.71 -18.76
CA ALA A 86 6.21 12.15 -20.07
C ALA A 86 5.23 13.10 -20.78
N LEU A 87 3.93 12.79 -20.76
CA LEU A 87 2.89 13.64 -21.34
C LEU A 87 2.75 14.98 -20.59
N VAL A 88 2.79 14.96 -19.26
CA VAL A 88 2.77 16.17 -18.44
C VAL A 88 4.01 17.04 -18.72
N GLY A 89 5.18 16.42 -18.90
CA GLY A 89 6.41 17.12 -19.28
C GLY A 89 6.25 17.93 -20.58
N ARG A 90 5.60 17.34 -21.58
CA ARG A 90 5.35 17.93 -22.91
C ARG A 90 4.17 18.91 -22.96
N SER A 91 3.30 18.92 -21.96
CA SER A 91 2.12 19.79 -21.93
C SER A 91 2.47 21.28 -21.79
N SER A 92 1.55 22.19 -22.10
CA SER A 92 1.68 23.64 -21.88
C SER A 92 1.34 24.07 -20.44
N MET A 93 1.29 23.13 -19.48
CA MET A 93 0.94 23.45 -18.10
C MET A 93 2.01 24.32 -17.41
N PRO A 94 1.61 25.16 -16.43
CA PRO A 94 2.56 25.87 -15.57
C PRO A 94 3.52 24.89 -14.87
N THR A 95 4.81 25.23 -14.77
CA THR A 95 5.86 24.36 -14.21
C THR A 95 5.54 23.82 -12.82
N GLY A 96 4.92 24.64 -11.95
CA GLY A 96 4.47 24.20 -10.62
C GLY A 96 3.42 23.10 -10.66
N ARG A 97 2.45 23.20 -11.58
CA ARG A 97 1.40 22.18 -11.77
C ARG A 97 1.99 20.89 -12.36
N LYS A 98 2.94 21.00 -13.30
CA LYS A 98 3.68 19.83 -13.83
C LYS A 98 4.41 19.06 -12.74
N ARG A 99 5.22 19.76 -11.94
CA ARG A 99 5.97 19.18 -10.82
C ARG A 99 5.04 18.51 -9.81
N ARG A 100 3.90 19.12 -9.52
CA ARG A 100 2.90 18.55 -8.61
C ARG A 100 2.32 17.25 -9.13
N VAL A 101 1.83 17.23 -10.38
CA VAL A 101 1.22 16.02 -10.96
C VAL A 101 2.25 14.89 -11.07
N ALA A 102 3.46 15.19 -11.52
CA ALA A 102 4.55 14.22 -11.56
C ALA A 102 4.93 13.73 -10.15
N GLY A 103 5.04 14.64 -9.18
CA GLY A 103 5.34 14.31 -7.79
C GLY A 103 4.30 13.39 -7.16
N VAL A 104 3.00 13.63 -7.41
CA VAL A 104 1.92 12.77 -6.92
C VAL A 104 1.97 11.39 -7.56
N ALA A 105 2.14 11.32 -8.88
CA ALA A 105 2.19 10.04 -9.59
C ALA A 105 3.40 9.20 -9.14
N CYS A 106 4.57 9.82 -9.02
CA CYS A 106 5.78 9.17 -8.51
C CYS A 106 5.64 8.77 -7.04
N ALA A 107 5.05 9.62 -6.19
CA ALA A 107 4.82 9.31 -4.78
C ALA A 107 3.86 8.12 -4.62
N THR A 108 2.77 8.08 -5.38
CA THR A 108 1.82 6.95 -5.37
C THR A 108 2.52 5.65 -5.74
N LEU A 109 3.32 5.65 -6.81
CA LEU A 109 4.09 4.48 -7.23
C LEU A 109 5.12 4.06 -6.18
N ALA A 110 5.82 5.02 -5.57
CA ALA A 110 6.81 4.77 -4.52
C ALA A 110 6.17 4.15 -3.27
N VAL A 111 5.02 4.67 -2.83
CA VAL A 111 4.26 4.11 -1.70
C VAL A 111 3.88 2.66 -1.99
N PHE A 112 3.36 2.37 -3.19
CA PHE A 112 3.01 1.00 -3.58
C PHE A 112 4.21 0.05 -3.50
N VAL A 113 5.37 0.46 -4.02
CA VAL A 113 6.60 -0.35 -3.97
C VAL A 113 7.11 -0.53 -2.55
N VAL A 114 7.21 0.54 -1.76
CA VAL A 114 7.79 0.49 -0.40
C VAL A 114 6.88 -0.28 0.56
N CYS A 115 5.56 -0.10 0.45
CA CYS A 115 4.62 -0.76 1.35
C CYS A 115 4.46 -2.25 1.01
N TYR A 116 4.32 -2.61 -0.26
CA TYR A 116 3.98 -3.97 -0.65
C TYR A 116 5.16 -4.79 -1.18
N GLY A 117 6.22 -4.14 -1.64
CA GLY A 117 7.40 -4.79 -2.21
C GLY A 117 8.10 -5.77 -1.27
N PRO A 118 8.43 -5.39 -0.02
CA PRO A 118 9.10 -6.30 0.91
C PRO A 118 8.30 -7.59 1.13
N TYR A 119 7.00 -7.48 1.39
CA TYR A 119 6.15 -8.63 1.62
C TYR A 119 6.07 -9.55 0.39
N ASN A 120 5.85 -8.99 -0.80
CA ASN A 120 5.76 -9.80 -2.01
C ASN A 120 7.11 -10.41 -2.43
N LEU A 121 8.23 -9.71 -2.16
CA LEU A 121 9.56 -10.24 -2.37
C LEU A 121 9.83 -11.47 -1.49
N SER A 122 9.31 -11.47 -0.26
CA SER A 122 9.44 -12.63 0.64
C SER A 122 8.80 -13.90 0.09
N HIS A 123 7.73 -13.78 -0.71
CA HIS A 123 7.09 -14.91 -1.38
C HIS A 123 7.93 -15.44 -2.54
N VAL A 124 8.52 -14.54 -3.34
CA VAL A 124 9.42 -14.93 -4.44
C VAL A 124 10.65 -15.64 -3.89
N VAL A 125 11.30 -15.05 -2.90
CA VAL A 125 12.48 -15.66 -2.25
C VAL A 125 12.08 -16.98 -1.61
N GLY A 126 10.97 -17.02 -0.87
CA GLY A 126 10.47 -18.25 -0.24
C GLY A 126 10.21 -19.37 -1.24
N PHE A 127 9.70 -19.05 -2.43
CA PHE A 127 9.56 -20.01 -3.51
C PHE A 127 10.92 -20.48 -4.04
N VAL A 128 11.89 -19.60 -4.24
CA VAL A 128 13.23 -19.98 -4.73
C VAL A 128 13.97 -20.88 -3.74
N VAL A 129 13.91 -20.55 -2.45
CA VAL A 129 14.60 -21.33 -1.40
C VAL A 129 13.78 -22.51 -0.88
N GLN A 130 12.55 -22.68 -1.37
CA GLN A 130 11.62 -23.74 -0.95
C GLN A 130 11.33 -23.74 0.56
N GLU A 131 11.33 -22.56 1.20
CA GLU A 131 11.09 -22.38 2.63
C GLU A 131 10.25 -21.12 2.93
N SER A 132 9.58 -21.09 4.07
CA SER A 132 8.97 -19.85 4.57
C SER A 132 10.03 -18.97 5.22
N VAL A 133 10.42 -17.88 4.55
CA VAL A 133 11.44 -16.97 5.06
C VAL A 133 11.01 -16.28 6.37
N THR A 134 11.91 -16.22 7.34
CA THR A 134 11.64 -15.69 8.70
C THR A 134 11.31 -14.20 8.71
N TRP A 135 11.94 -13.43 7.83
CA TRP A 135 11.72 -11.99 7.69
C TRP A 135 10.40 -11.63 6.98
N ARG A 136 9.61 -12.60 6.52
CA ARG A 136 8.27 -12.37 5.95
C ARG A 136 7.36 -11.60 6.90
N ARG A 137 7.40 -11.92 8.20
CA ARG A 137 6.57 -11.26 9.23
C ARG A 137 6.91 -9.78 9.32
N GLU A 138 8.20 -9.45 9.39
CA GLU A 138 8.66 -8.07 9.44
C GLU A 138 8.35 -7.33 8.13
N ALA A 139 8.52 -8.00 6.99
CA ALA A 139 8.16 -7.44 5.70
C ALA A 139 6.65 -7.21 5.52
N MET A 140 5.79 -7.95 6.22
CA MET A 140 4.34 -7.68 6.24
C MET A 140 4.02 -6.37 6.96
N LEU A 141 4.86 -5.92 7.91
CA LEU A 141 4.63 -4.65 8.60
C LEU A 141 4.70 -3.46 7.65
N SER A 142 5.55 -3.51 6.61
CA SER A 142 5.64 -2.43 5.62
C SER A 142 4.31 -2.17 4.90
N SER A 143 3.45 -3.19 4.73
CA SER A 143 2.17 -2.99 4.04
C SER A 143 1.18 -2.19 4.88
N THR A 144 1.32 -2.20 6.21
CA THR A 144 0.51 -1.38 7.11
C THR A 144 0.79 0.10 6.95
N CYS A 145 2.00 0.47 6.51
CA CYS A 145 2.37 1.86 6.26
C CYS A 145 1.55 2.51 5.14
N ASN A 146 0.93 1.73 4.24
CA ASN A 146 0.10 2.27 3.16
C ASN A 146 -1.01 3.18 3.70
N VAL A 147 -1.63 2.78 4.82
CA VAL A 147 -2.73 3.52 5.46
C VAL A 147 -2.32 4.95 5.86
N PHE A 148 -1.08 5.13 6.31
CA PHE A 148 -0.57 6.43 6.77
C PHE A 148 0.02 7.28 5.64
N LEU A 149 0.51 6.64 4.58
CA LEU A 149 1.13 7.33 3.45
C LEU A 149 0.11 7.85 2.44
N GLU A 150 -1.09 7.27 2.40
CA GLU A 150 -2.16 7.68 1.48
C GLU A 150 -2.64 9.13 1.73
N PRO A 151 -2.86 9.59 2.97
CA PRO A 151 -3.11 11.00 3.27
C PRO A 151 -1.97 11.93 2.87
N VAL A 152 -0.71 11.48 2.96
CA VAL A 152 0.46 12.29 2.57
C VAL A 152 0.48 12.54 1.06
N VAL A 153 0.13 11.53 0.26
CA VAL A 153 -0.04 11.67 -1.19
C VAL A 153 -1.19 12.64 -1.52
N MET A 154 -2.30 12.58 -0.77
CA MET A 154 -3.42 13.51 -0.92
C MET A 154 -3.07 14.96 -0.52
N LEU A 155 -2.19 15.14 0.46
CA LEU A 155 -1.67 16.47 0.81
C LEU A 155 -0.82 17.06 -0.33
N LEU A 156 -0.02 16.23 -1.02
CA LEU A 156 0.71 16.65 -2.23
C LEU A 156 -0.25 17.06 -3.38
N LEU A 157 -1.49 16.55 -3.39
CA LEU A 157 -2.57 16.94 -4.30
C LEU A 157 -3.31 18.24 -3.90
N SER A 158 -3.19 18.71 -2.66
CA SER A 158 -3.89 19.90 -2.14
C SER A 158 -3.14 21.22 -2.39
N PRO A 159 -3.73 22.27 -3.01
CA PRO A 159 -3.03 23.54 -3.27
C PRO A 159 -2.32 24.08 -2.01
N PRO A 160 -1.24 24.86 -2.14
CA PRO A 160 -0.53 25.48 -1.00
C PRO A 160 -1.35 26.58 -0.27
N HIS A 161 -2.68 26.43 -0.19
CA HIS A 161 -3.59 27.31 0.52
C HIS A 161 -4.37 26.58 1.64
N LEU A 162 -3.65 25.95 2.57
CA LEU A 162 -4.14 25.79 3.93
C LEU A 162 -3.29 26.61 4.94
N PRO A 163 -3.36 27.96 4.93
CA PRO A 163 -2.98 28.75 6.10
C PRO A 163 -3.80 28.35 7.35
N GLY A 164 -4.97 27.73 7.15
CA GLY A 164 -5.93 27.40 8.21
C GLY A 164 -5.60 26.18 9.06
N LEU A 165 -4.75 25.24 8.61
CA LEU A 165 -4.40 24.07 9.44
C LEU A 165 -3.23 24.37 10.39
N ALA A 166 -2.20 25.08 9.91
CA ALA A 166 -1.12 25.60 10.76
C ALA A 166 -1.63 26.67 11.74
N GLY A 167 -2.57 27.53 11.32
CA GLY A 167 -3.21 28.52 12.20
C GLY A 167 -4.11 27.91 13.29
N ARG A 168 -4.68 26.72 13.09
CA ARG A 168 -5.46 26.00 14.12
C ARG A 168 -4.59 25.22 15.11
N LEU A 169 -3.41 24.79 14.69
CA LEU A 169 -2.41 24.15 15.57
C LEU A 169 -1.60 25.18 16.39
N CYS A 170 -1.41 26.40 15.88
CA CYS A 170 -0.72 27.49 16.59
C CYS A 170 -1.65 28.58 17.16
N GLY A 171 -2.96 28.44 17.05
CA GLY A 171 -3.92 29.50 17.34
C GLY A 171 -4.58 29.43 18.72
N ARG A 172 -3.81 29.59 19.82
CA ARG A 172 -4.36 30.18 21.05
C ARG A 172 -3.29 30.84 21.92
N ALA A 173 -2.72 31.92 21.43
CA ALA A 173 -2.13 32.95 22.28
C ALA A 173 -2.32 34.31 21.61
N GLY A 174 -3.43 34.97 21.91
CA GLY A 174 -3.64 36.33 21.44
C GLY A 174 -4.92 36.93 21.99
N HIS A 175 -4.84 37.54 23.17
CA HIS A 175 -5.19 38.96 23.32
C HIS A 175 -5.01 39.42 24.77
N GLY A 176 -4.10 40.37 24.96
CA GLY A 176 -3.98 41.11 26.22
C GLY A 176 -2.95 42.21 26.09
N ARG A 177 -3.34 43.39 25.57
CA ARG A 177 -2.85 44.73 25.95
C ARG A 177 -3.51 45.86 25.14
N THR A 178 -4.48 46.51 25.79
CA THR A 178 -4.62 47.97 26.04
C THR A 178 -3.88 49.00 25.17
N SER A 179 -4.64 49.96 24.60
CA SER A 179 -4.61 51.44 24.81
C SER A 179 -5.58 52.09 23.78
N SER A 180 -6.55 52.94 24.12
CA SER A 180 -6.56 54.30 24.70
C SER A 180 -6.00 55.42 23.81
N SER A 181 -6.91 56.32 23.38
CA SER A 181 -6.81 57.79 23.26
C SER A 181 -6.40 58.47 21.93
N ARG A 182 -7.26 59.44 21.55
CA ARG A 182 -7.05 60.68 20.74
C ARG A 182 -6.84 60.50 19.22
N HIS A 183 -7.49 61.25 18.32
CA HIS A 183 -8.06 62.60 18.34
C HIS A 183 -9.48 62.65 17.74
#